data_AF-A0A933D2L0-F1
#
_entry.id   AF-A0A933D2L0-F1
#
_cell.length_a   1.000
_cell.length_b   1.000
_cell.length_c   1.000
_cell.angle_alpha   90.00
_cell.angle_beta   90.00
_cell.angle_gamma   90.00
#
_symmetry.space_group_name_H-M   'P 1'
#
loop_
_entity.id
_entity.type
_entity.pdbx_description
1 polymer ?
#
loop_
_entity_poly.entity_id
_entity_poly.type
_entity_poly.pdbx_seq_one_letter_code
_entity_poly.pdbx_strand_id
1 'polypeptide(L)'
;MSTQTVTTYYESDHDRLDELFNKFQQLKRIDFPKAKEFFQEFKFGLQRHIVWEEEILFPLFEQKTGMYDQGPTEVMRQEHRLIKKYLEAMHEKVKACNPESNDEEQLLLNTLSMHNQKEEQILYPAIDHSLSDHERETVFTSMKTIPEERYWYCCTPDIEKKRYFPFRRH
;
A
#
# COMPACT_ATOMS: atom_id res chain seq x y z
N MET A 1 26.16 -7.81 -9.98
CA MET A 1 24.69 -7.84 -10.15
C MET A 1 24.14 -6.68 -9.36
N SER A 2 23.22 -5.88 -9.90
CA SER A 2 22.60 -4.80 -9.13
C SER A 2 21.73 -5.46 -8.05
N THR A 3 22.24 -5.51 -6.83
CA THR A 3 21.55 -6.08 -5.66
C THR A 3 20.58 -5.03 -5.13
N GLN A 4 19.44 -4.87 -5.79
CA GLN A 4 18.34 -4.04 -5.29
C GLN A 4 18.05 -4.44 -3.84
N THR A 5 18.02 -3.46 -2.95
CA THR A 5 17.72 -3.67 -1.53
C THR A 5 16.24 -3.42 -1.27
N VAL A 6 15.73 -3.91 -0.13
CA VAL A 6 14.36 -3.61 0.31
C VAL A 6 14.19 -2.10 0.41
N THR A 7 15.13 -1.42 1.07
CA THR A 7 15.13 0.06 1.21
C THR A 7 14.97 0.73 -0.15
N THR A 8 15.87 0.46 -1.10
CA THR A 8 15.82 1.12 -2.42
C THR A 8 14.56 0.81 -3.24
N TYR A 9 13.96 -0.37 -3.05
CA TYR A 9 12.74 -0.74 -3.77
C TYR A 9 11.54 0.00 -3.22
N TYR A 10 11.38 -0.02 -1.89
CA TYR A 10 10.21 0.55 -1.22
C TYR A 10 10.26 2.09 -1.23
N GLU A 11 11.44 2.71 -1.08
CA GLU A 11 11.61 4.17 -1.32
C GLU A 11 11.17 4.56 -2.73
N SER A 12 11.58 3.82 -3.76
CA SER A 12 11.13 4.08 -5.13
C SER A 12 9.62 3.89 -5.31
N ASP A 13 8.99 3.01 -4.53
CA ASP A 13 7.53 2.85 -4.56
C ASP A 13 6.82 4.00 -3.83
N HIS A 14 7.40 4.52 -2.73
CA HIS A 14 6.95 5.75 -2.08
C HIS A 14 6.99 6.94 -3.03
N ASP A 15 8.12 7.18 -3.70
CA ASP A 15 8.26 8.25 -4.69
C ASP A 15 7.19 8.16 -5.79
N ARG A 16 6.94 6.94 -6.29
CA ARG A 16 5.91 6.69 -7.30
C ARG A 16 4.50 7.01 -6.77
N LEU A 17 4.20 6.66 -5.53
CA LEU A 17 2.90 6.95 -4.90
C LEU A 17 2.72 8.46 -4.68
N ASP A 18 3.75 9.16 -4.23
CA ASP A 18 3.75 10.61 -4.06
C ASP A 18 3.51 11.34 -5.38
N GLU A 19 4.15 10.90 -6.48
CA GLU A 19 3.90 11.46 -7.80
C GLU A 19 2.43 11.31 -8.26
N LEU A 20 1.83 10.14 -8.02
CA LEU A 20 0.41 9.89 -8.36
C LEU A 20 -0.51 10.80 -7.54
N PHE A 21 -0.24 10.93 -6.24
CA PHE A 21 -1.04 11.77 -5.37
C PHE A 21 -0.91 13.26 -5.72
N ASN A 22 0.30 13.73 -6.01
CA ASN A 22 0.56 15.10 -6.46
C ASN A 22 -0.22 15.42 -7.75
N LYS A 23 -0.27 14.49 -8.71
CA LYS A 23 -1.07 14.67 -9.95
C LYS A 23 -2.56 14.75 -9.66
N PHE A 24 -3.08 13.92 -8.74
CA PHE A 24 -4.47 14.05 -8.27
C PHE A 24 -4.73 15.44 -7.69
N GLN A 25 -3.86 15.93 -6.79
CA GLN A 25 -4.03 17.23 -6.14
C GLN A 25 -4.03 18.40 -7.13
N GLN A 26 -3.14 18.36 -8.13
CA GLN A 26 -3.06 19.39 -9.18
C GLN A 26 -4.32 19.44 -10.05
N LEU A 27 -4.91 18.28 -10.34
CA LEU A 27 -6.00 18.16 -11.31
C LEU A 27 -7.40 18.19 -10.69
N LYS A 28 -7.56 17.89 -9.40
CA LYS A 28 -8.90 17.74 -8.78
C LYS A 28 -9.82 18.96 -8.93
N ARG A 29 -9.29 20.16 -9.19
CA ARG A 29 -10.09 21.39 -9.45
C ARG A 29 -10.07 21.86 -10.92
N ILE A 30 -9.30 21.20 -11.78
CA ILE A 30 -9.07 21.58 -13.19
C ILE A 30 -9.70 20.55 -14.12
N ASP A 31 -9.35 19.27 -13.92
CA ASP A 31 -9.82 18.12 -14.68
C ASP A 31 -10.08 16.98 -13.70
N PHE A 32 -11.28 17.00 -13.11
CA PHE A 32 -11.67 16.00 -12.10
C PHE A 32 -11.68 14.56 -12.65
N PRO A 33 -12.20 14.27 -13.87
CA PRO A 33 -12.09 12.95 -14.46
C PRO A 33 -10.65 12.43 -14.50
N LYS A 34 -9.70 13.26 -14.95
CA LYS A 34 -8.28 12.85 -14.97
C LYS A 34 -7.69 12.72 -13.57
N ALA A 35 -8.05 13.60 -12.65
CA ALA A 35 -7.64 13.49 -11.25
C ALA A 35 -8.09 12.17 -10.62
N LYS A 36 -9.33 11.75 -10.90
CA LYS A 36 -9.90 10.49 -10.42
C LYS A 36 -9.09 9.28 -10.88
N GLU A 37 -8.61 9.25 -12.12
CA GLU A 37 -7.72 8.19 -12.61
C GLU A 37 -6.44 8.09 -11.76
N PHE A 38 -5.76 9.22 -11.52
CA PHE A 38 -4.57 9.25 -10.67
C PHE A 38 -4.84 8.83 -9.23
N PHE A 39 -5.99 9.24 -8.66
CA PHE A 39 -6.38 8.78 -7.33
C PHE A 39 -6.64 7.28 -7.28
N GLN A 40 -7.26 6.70 -8.31
CA GLN A 40 -7.49 5.25 -8.38
C GLN A 40 -6.17 4.48 -8.43
N GLU A 41 -5.23 4.94 -9.26
CA GLU A 41 -3.88 4.35 -9.33
C GLU A 41 -3.11 4.50 -8.00
N PHE A 42 -3.19 5.67 -7.36
CA PHE A 42 -2.60 5.91 -6.04
C PHE A 42 -3.21 4.97 -4.98
N LYS A 43 -4.56 4.93 -4.87
CA LYS A 43 -5.27 4.10 -3.90
C LYS A 43 -4.88 2.64 -4.04
N PHE A 44 -4.95 2.12 -5.27
CA PHE A 44 -4.58 0.74 -5.57
C PHE A 44 -3.12 0.45 -5.24
N GLY A 45 -2.21 1.36 -5.64
CA GLY A 45 -0.79 1.24 -5.36
C GLY A 45 -0.47 1.20 -3.86
N LEU A 46 -1.07 2.11 -3.08
CA LEU A 46 -0.85 2.21 -1.63
C LEU A 46 -1.45 1.00 -0.89
N GLN A 47 -2.62 0.51 -1.30
CA GLN A 47 -3.19 -0.72 -0.74
C GLN A 47 -2.30 -1.93 -1.01
N ARG A 48 -1.76 -2.05 -2.23
CA ARG A 48 -0.80 -3.10 -2.59
C ARG A 48 0.48 -3.01 -1.76
N HIS A 49 1.02 -1.80 -1.61
CA HIS A 49 2.21 -1.53 -0.81
C HIS A 49 2.04 -2.06 0.61
N ILE A 50 0.96 -1.64 1.29
CA ILE A 50 0.66 -2.08 2.66
C ILE A 50 0.49 -3.61 2.75
N VAL A 51 -0.11 -4.25 1.73
CA VAL A 51 -0.25 -5.71 1.70
C VAL A 51 1.11 -6.40 1.57
N TRP A 52 2.03 -5.87 0.75
CA TRP A 52 3.40 -6.40 0.68
C TRP A 52 4.10 -6.35 2.03
N GLU A 53 3.93 -5.26 2.76
CA GLU A 53 4.52 -5.12 4.08
C GLU A 53 3.88 -6.06 5.10
N GLU A 54 2.56 -6.05 5.22
CA GLU A 54 1.84 -6.81 6.24
C GLU A 54 1.89 -8.34 6.00
N GLU A 55 1.91 -8.80 4.75
CA GLU A 55 1.88 -10.24 4.42
C GLU A 55 3.27 -10.84 4.12
N ILE A 56 4.27 -10.04 3.78
CA ILE A 56 5.61 -10.53 3.42
C ILE A 56 6.68 -9.95 4.35
N LEU A 57 6.80 -8.62 4.36
CA LEU A 57 7.96 -7.97 4.94
C LEU A 57 7.97 -8.06 6.48
N PHE A 58 6.85 -7.73 7.12
CA PHE A 58 6.71 -7.76 8.58
C PHE A 58 6.80 -9.18 9.14
N PRO A 59 6.12 -10.21 8.59
CA PRO A 59 6.30 -11.58 9.07
C PRO A 59 7.74 -12.07 8.99
N LEU A 60 8.46 -11.72 7.92
CA LEU A 60 9.87 -12.08 7.76
C LEU A 60 10.74 -11.40 8.82
N PHE A 61 10.55 -10.10 9.04
CA PHE A 61 11.27 -9.35 10.07
C PHE A 61 10.99 -9.89 11.48
N GLU A 62 9.73 -10.17 11.79
CA GLU A 62 9.30 -10.73 13.07
C GLU A 62 9.91 -12.12 13.31
N GLN A 63 9.93 -12.98 12.28
CA GLN A 63 10.58 -14.29 12.36
C GLN A 63 12.09 -14.20 12.63
N LYS A 64 12.76 -13.21 12.04
CA LYS A 64 14.21 -13.00 12.20
C LYS A 64 14.58 -12.43 13.56
N THR A 65 13.76 -11.53 14.09
CA THR A 65 14.07 -10.77 15.31
C THR A 65 13.40 -11.33 16.56
N GLY A 66 12.34 -12.11 16.42
CA GLY A 66 11.48 -12.58 17.50
C GLY A 66 10.52 -11.50 18.05
N MET A 67 10.44 -10.33 17.43
CA MET A 67 9.68 -9.17 17.92
C MET A 67 8.25 -9.12 17.37
N TYR A 68 7.36 -10.03 17.79
CA TYR A 68 6.00 -10.15 17.25
C TYR A 68 4.99 -9.11 17.79
N ASP A 69 4.65 -9.14 19.08
CA ASP A 69 3.46 -8.44 19.61
C ASP A 69 3.74 -7.07 20.27
N GLN A 70 5.01 -6.65 20.31
CA GLN A 70 5.44 -5.35 20.86
C GLN A 70 6.59 -4.75 20.03
N GLY A 71 6.73 -5.21 18.79
CA GLY A 71 7.77 -4.78 17.87
C GLY A 71 7.40 -3.53 17.08
N PRO A 72 8.36 -2.98 16.32
CA PRO A 72 8.12 -1.82 15.45
C PRO A 72 6.97 -2.08 14.46
N THR A 73 6.80 -3.32 13.99
CA THR A 73 5.79 -3.72 13.01
C THR A 73 4.34 -3.61 13.53
N GLU A 74 4.09 -3.68 14.83
CA GLU A 74 2.73 -3.44 15.37
C GLU A 74 2.36 -1.95 15.32
N VAL A 75 3.34 -1.06 15.57
CA VAL A 75 3.14 0.39 15.40
C VAL A 75 2.82 0.71 13.94
N MET A 76 3.55 0.09 13.00
CA MET A 76 3.29 0.26 11.57
C MET A 76 1.87 -0.18 11.19
N ARG A 77 1.41 -1.34 11.68
CA ARG A 77 0.03 -1.81 11.43
C ARG A 77 -1.03 -0.88 12.02
N GLN A 78 -0.78 -0.25 13.17
CA GLN A 78 -1.69 0.75 13.72
C GLN A 78 -1.81 1.98 12.81
N GLU A 79 -0.70 2.43 12.25
CA GLU A 79 -0.67 3.54 11.31
C GLU A 79 -1.30 3.17 9.96
N HIS A 80 -1.07 1.96 9.46
CA HIS A 80 -1.77 1.44 8.28
C HIS A 80 -3.29 1.48 8.43
N ARG A 81 -3.82 1.19 9.63
CA ARG A 81 -5.27 1.29 9.90
C ARG A 81 -5.76 2.74 9.77
N LEU A 82 -4.97 3.72 10.21
CA LEU A 82 -5.28 5.15 10.05
C LEU A 82 -5.17 5.59 8.58
N ILE A 83 -4.10 5.19 7.89
CA ILE A 83 -3.89 5.45 6.46
C ILE A 83 -5.07 4.90 5.65
N LYS A 84 -5.44 3.63 5.85
CA LYS A 84 -6.60 2.97 5.20
C LYS A 84 -7.90 3.74 5.49
N LYS A 85 -8.10 4.23 6.71
CA LYS A 85 -9.28 5.04 7.10
C LYS A 85 -9.35 6.36 6.33
N TYR A 86 -8.25 7.13 6.27
CA TYR A 86 -8.23 8.41 5.56
C TYR A 86 -8.35 8.22 4.05
N LEU A 87 -7.70 7.19 3.51
CA LEU A 87 -7.79 6.83 2.11
C LEU A 87 -9.23 6.49 1.69
N GLU A 88 -9.98 5.78 2.53
CA GLU A 88 -11.39 5.49 2.24
C GLU A 88 -12.29 6.73 2.34
N ALA A 89 -12.03 7.64 3.29
CA ALA A 89 -12.74 8.91 3.37
C ALA A 89 -12.54 9.77 2.11
N MET A 90 -11.30 9.81 1.58
CA MET A 90 -11.01 10.43 0.28
C MET A 90 -11.73 9.72 -0.87
N HIS A 91 -11.73 8.39 -0.88
CA HIS A 91 -12.38 7.60 -1.91
C HIS A 91 -13.87 7.90 -2.03
N GLU A 92 -14.58 8.07 -0.92
CA GLU A 92 -16.00 8.47 -0.93
C GLU A 92 -16.21 9.86 -1.55
N LYS A 93 -15.31 10.82 -1.29
CA LYS A 93 -15.35 12.15 -1.96
C LYS A 93 -15.09 12.03 -3.46
N VAL A 94 -14.10 11.22 -3.85
CA VAL A 94 -13.78 10.98 -5.27
C VAL A 94 -14.93 10.30 -6.01
N LYS A 95 -15.61 9.34 -5.37
CA LYS A 95 -16.82 8.70 -5.92
C LYS A 95 -17.97 9.69 -6.12
N ALA A 96 -18.12 10.64 -5.21
CA ALA A 96 -19.13 11.69 -5.29
C ALA A 96 -18.75 12.85 -6.23
N CYS A 97 -17.64 12.74 -6.96
CA CYS A 97 -17.08 13.83 -7.78
C CYS A 97 -16.85 15.13 -6.99
N ASN A 98 -16.52 15.02 -5.70
CA ASN A 98 -16.32 16.15 -4.81
C ASN A 98 -14.81 16.50 -4.70
N PRO A 99 -14.38 17.69 -5.16
CA PRO A 99 -12.97 18.11 -5.08
C PRO A 99 -12.53 18.62 -3.70
N GLU A 100 -13.46 18.75 -2.75
CA GLU A 100 -13.19 19.28 -1.41
C GLU A 100 -12.65 18.21 -0.45
N SER A 101 -11.51 17.60 -0.78
CA SER A 101 -10.83 16.56 0.02
C SER A 101 -9.59 17.04 0.79
N ASN A 102 -9.37 18.36 0.91
CA ASN A 102 -8.16 18.94 1.51
C ASN A 102 -7.89 18.46 2.95
N ASP A 103 -8.94 18.31 3.77
CA ASP A 103 -8.77 17.91 5.17
C ASP A 103 -8.33 16.44 5.29
N GLU A 104 -8.93 15.54 4.51
CA GLU A 104 -8.54 14.13 4.47
C GLU A 104 -7.15 13.95 3.86
N GLU A 105 -6.81 14.73 2.83
CA GLU A 105 -5.47 14.76 2.24
C GLU A 105 -4.42 15.16 3.27
N GLN A 106 -4.68 16.21 4.07
CA GLN A 106 -3.74 16.65 5.09
C GLN A 106 -3.54 15.59 6.18
N LEU A 107 -4.61 14.92 6.62
CA LEU A 107 -4.54 13.83 7.58
C LEU A 107 -3.75 12.64 7.05
N LEU A 108 -3.99 12.27 5.79
CA LEU A 108 -3.28 11.20 5.11
C LEU A 108 -1.78 11.53 4.98
N LEU A 109 -1.44 12.70 4.45
CA LEU A 109 -0.05 13.14 4.24
C LEU A 109 0.74 13.26 5.54
N ASN A 110 0.14 13.80 6.60
CA ASN A 110 0.80 13.87 7.90
C ASN A 110 1.11 12.48 8.46
N THR A 111 0.18 11.54 8.27
CA THR A 111 0.37 10.15 8.73
C THR A 111 1.45 9.45 7.89
N LEU A 112 1.36 9.53 6.56
CA LEU A 112 2.35 8.94 5.64
C LEU A 112 3.74 9.52 5.87
N SER A 113 3.89 10.83 6.05
CA SER A 113 5.21 11.43 6.25
C SER A 113 5.93 10.87 7.48
N MET A 114 5.24 10.74 8.62
CA MET A 114 5.84 10.16 9.83
C MET A 114 6.05 8.64 9.71
N HIS A 115 5.16 7.97 8.99
CA HIS A 115 5.18 6.54 8.76
C HIS A 115 6.37 6.14 7.86
N ASN A 116 6.45 6.71 6.67
CA ASN A 116 7.51 6.46 5.69
C ASN A 116 8.89 6.79 6.29
N GLN A 117 9.00 7.84 7.11
CA GLN A 117 10.26 8.16 7.79
C GLN A 117 10.75 7.00 8.67
N LYS A 118 9.86 6.33 9.41
CA LYS A 118 10.23 5.17 10.24
C LYS A 118 10.62 3.98 9.40
N GLU A 119 9.99 3.81 8.24
CA GLU A 119 10.30 2.73 7.33
C GLU A 119 11.68 2.90 6.72
N GLU A 120 11.88 4.02 6.05
CA GLU A 120 13.09 4.31 5.29
C GLU A 120 14.32 4.48 6.19
N GLN A 121 14.16 5.08 7.38
CA GLN A 121 15.30 5.36 8.26
C GLN A 121 15.60 4.24 9.26
N ILE A 122 14.63 3.36 9.55
CA ILE A 122 14.77 2.37 10.63
C ILE A 122 14.43 0.97 10.12
N LEU A 123 13.20 0.74 9.65
CA LEU A 123 12.70 -0.61 9.41
C LEU A 123 13.34 -1.27 8.19
N TYR A 124 13.34 -0.61 7.02
CA TYR A 124 13.91 -1.17 5.80
C TYR A 124 15.43 -1.39 5.91
N PRO A 125 16.23 -0.46 6.48
CA PRO A 125 17.65 -0.72 6.72
C PRO A 125 17.89 -1.90 7.67
N ALA A 126 17.08 -2.03 8.73
CA ALA A 126 17.19 -3.17 9.65
C ALA A 126 16.86 -4.50 8.95
N ILE A 127 15.85 -4.50 8.06
CA ILE A 127 15.51 -5.67 7.25
C ILE A 127 16.66 -6.00 6.31
N ASP A 128 17.17 -5.03 5.55
CA ASP A 128 18.29 -5.22 4.62
C ASP A 128 19.54 -5.81 5.31
N HIS A 129 19.83 -5.39 6.54
CA HIS A 129 20.92 -5.94 7.35
C HIS A 129 20.66 -7.37 7.86
N SER A 130 19.40 -7.77 8.01
CA SER A 130 19.01 -9.09 8.53
C SER A 130 18.86 -10.17 7.45
N LEU A 131 18.72 -9.76 6.18
CA LEU A 131 18.45 -10.66 5.06
C LEU A 131 19.72 -11.03 4.30
N SER A 132 19.86 -12.33 4.02
CA SER A 132 20.79 -12.81 2.98
C SER A 132 20.28 -12.44 1.57
N ASP A 133 21.16 -12.47 0.58
CA ASP A 133 20.81 -12.19 -0.82
C ASP A 133 19.68 -13.10 -1.34
N HIS A 134 19.68 -14.39 -0.94
CA HIS A 134 18.65 -15.34 -1.35
C HIS A 134 17.28 -15.07 -0.70
N GLU A 135 17.26 -14.69 0.58
CA GLU A 135 16.02 -14.31 1.26
C GLU A 135 15.44 -13.03 0.67
N ARG A 136 16.30 -12.08 0.30
CA ARG A 136 15.90 -10.84 -0.37
C ARG A 136 15.29 -11.11 -1.75
N GLU A 137 15.87 -12.02 -2.53
CA GLU A 137 15.28 -12.46 -3.80
C GLU A 137 13.91 -13.11 -3.60
N THR A 138 13.75 -13.87 -2.51
CA THR A 138 12.48 -14.50 -2.15
C THR A 138 11.40 -13.47 -1.80
N VAL A 139 11.75 -12.38 -1.12
CA VAL A 139 10.84 -11.24 -0.87
C VAL A 139 10.28 -10.71 -2.19
N PHE A 140 11.15 -10.32 -3.13
CA PHE A 140 10.71 -9.75 -4.40
C PHE A 140 9.96 -10.74 -5.29
N THR A 141 10.27 -12.03 -5.19
CA THR A 141 9.49 -13.08 -5.87
C THR A 141 8.10 -13.19 -5.26
N SER A 142 7.99 -13.17 -3.93
CA SER A 142 6.72 -13.27 -3.21
C SER A 142 5.79 -12.10 -3.53
N MET A 143 6.33 -10.88 -3.61
CA MET A 143 5.57 -9.67 -3.97
C MET A 143 4.86 -9.78 -5.32
N LYS A 144 5.47 -10.49 -6.30
CA LYS A 144 4.88 -10.72 -7.63
C LYS A 144 3.78 -11.78 -7.64
N THR A 145 3.70 -12.60 -6.59
CA THR A 145 2.76 -13.72 -6.49
C THR A 145 1.50 -13.40 -5.68
N ILE A 146 1.48 -12.27 -4.97
CA ILE A 146 0.28 -11.87 -4.23
C ILE A 146 -0.85 -11.58 -5.23
N PRO A 147 -2.00 -12.26 -5.13
CA PRO A 147 -3.15 -12.00 -6.00
C PRO A 147 -3.67 -10.58 -5.81
N GLU A 148 -4.04 -9.90 -6.90
CA GLU A 148 -4.58 -8.54 -6.83
C GLU A 148 -5.82 -8.41 -5.94
N GLU A 149 -6.60 -9.49 -5.83
CA GLU A 149 -7.75 -9.65 -4.94
C GLU A 149 -7.45 -9.32 -3.48
N ARG A 150 -6.18 -9.43 -3.04
CA ARG A 150 -5.76 -9.14 -1.65
C ARG A 150 -5.74 -7.66 -1.32
N TYR A 151 -5.50 -6.81 -2.31
CA TYR A 151 -5.47 -5.36 -2.16
C TYR A 151 -6.56 -4.64 -2.98
N TRP A 152 -7.32 -5.38 -3.79
CA TRP A 152 -8.49 -4.87 -4.49
C TRP A 152 -9.72 -4.79 -3.58
N TYR A 153 -9.76 -3.77 -2.72
CA TYR A 153 -11.00 -3.38 -2.03
C TYR A 153 -11.53 -2.08 -2.65
N CYS A 154 -12.45 -2.28 -3.60
CA CYS A 154 -13.39 -1.32 -4.20
C CYS A 154 -12.98 -0.66 -5.54
N CYS A 155 -13.33 -1.35 -6.63
CA CYS A 155 -13.97 -0.81 -7.86
C CYS A 155 -14.36 -1.98 -8.78
N THR A 156 -15.20 -2.92 -8.33
CA THR A 156 -15.94 -3.73 -9.32
C THR A 156 -16.99 -2.81 -9.96
N PRO A 157 -17.01 -2.62 -11.30
CA PRO A 157 -18.28 -2.32 -11.95
C PRO A 157 -19.26 -3.41 -11.51
N ASP A 158 -20.56 -3.12 -11.40
CA ASP A 158 -21.57 -4.17 -11.28
C ASP A 158 -21.42 -5.19 -12.42
N ILE A 159 -20.56 -6.18 -12.24
CA ILE A 159 -20.47 -7.37 -13.05
C ILE A 159 -21.10 -8.43 -12.17
N GLU A 160 -22.37 -8.63 -12.46
CA GLU A 160 -23.23 -9.71 -12.02
C GLU A 160 -22.47 -10.87 -11.36
N LYS A 161 -22.92 -11.22 -10.16
CA LYS A 161 -22.68 -12.51 -9.51
C LYS A 161 -22.92 -13.67 -10.50
N LYS A 162 -21.93 -14.02 -11.32
CA LYS A 162 -21.87 -15.34 -11.95
C LYS A 162 -21.47 -16.32 -10.85
N ARG A 163 -22.54 -16.80 -10.18
CA ARG A 163 -22.54 -17.99 -9.34
C ARG A 163 -21.81 -19.11 -10.07
N TYR A 164 -20.54 -19.34 -9.74
CA TYR A 164 -19.89 -20.60 -10.01
C TYR A 164 -20.36 -21.57 -8.92
N PHE A 165 -21.43 -22.31 -9.20
CA PHE A 165 -21.78 -23.49 -8.42
C PHE A 165 -20.82 -24.62 -8.85
N PRO A 166 -19.97 -25.17 -7.97
CA PRO A 166 -19.28 -26.40 -8.29
C PRO A 166 -20.29 -27.55 -8.20
N PHE A 167 -20.33 -28.32 -9.28
CA PHE A 167 -20.94 -29.63 -9.41
C PHE A 167 -21.00 -30.41 -8.08
N ARG A 168 -22.21 -30.80 -7.66
CA ARG A 168 -22.39 -32.05 -6.91
C ARG A 168 -23.06 -33.05 -7.85
N ARG A 169 -22.25 -33.97 -8.38
CA ARG A 169 -22.71 -35.30 -8.77
C ARG A 169 -23.26 -35.97 -7.51
N HIS A 170 -24.40 -36.63 -7.59
CA HIS A 170 -24.73 -37.97 -7.09
C HIS A 170 -25.97 -38.42 -7.87
#